data_AF-K1E182-F1
#
_entry.id   AF-K1E182-F1
#
_cell.length_a   1.000
_cell.length_b   1.000
_cell.length_c   1.000
_cell.angle_alpha   90.00
_cell.angle_beta   90.00
_cell.angle_gamma   90.00
#
_symmetry.space_group_name_H-M   'P 1'
#
loop_
_entity.id
_entity.type
_entity.pdbx_description
1 polymer ?
#
loop_
_entity_poly.entity_id
_entity_poly.type
_entity_poly.pdbx_seq_one_letter_code
_entity_poly.pdbx_strand_id
1 'polypeptide(L)'
;MTDLPTAGDSGWSDPDTLGAIPPVVAVTYCGHCGTSASKGNHVLCRQELAAHAPTYCTTCRRKLTVATEGTTWTATCKKHGETSGTTGEA
;
A
#
# COMPACT_ATOMS: atom_id res chain seq x y z
N MET A 1 22.98 19.13 60.43
CA MET A 1 23.84 19.65 59.34
C MET A 1 24.61 18.46 58.75
N THR A 2 23.92 17.59 58.01
CA THR A 2 24.56 16.57 57.19
C THR A 2 23.83 16.55 55.85
N ASP A 3 24.62 16.96 54.87
CA ASP A 3 24.43 17.03 53.44
C ASP A 3 24.32 15.63 52.84
N LEU A 4 23.40 15.45 51.87
CA LEU A 4 23.55 14.65 50.64
C LEU A 4 22.21 14.50 49.90
N PRO A 5 21.94 15.27 48.82
CA PRO A 5 20.93 14.87 47.84
C PRO A 5 21.51 13.78 46.93
N THR A 6 20.99 12.54 47.01
CA THR A 6 21.34 11.51 46.03
C THR A 6 20.69 11.87 44.70
N ALA A 7 21.52 12.27 43.74
CA ALA A 7 21.18 12.28 42.33
C ALA A 7 20.95 10.83 41.89
N GLY A 8 19.69 10.43 41.77
CA GLY A 8 19.29 9.13 41.23
C GLY A 8 18.82 9.31 39.79
N ASP A 9 19.77 9.23 38.86
CA ASP A 9 19.65 8.92 37.43
C ASP A 9 18.23 8.87 36.83
N SER A 10 17.85 9.93 36.11
CA SER A 10 16.77 9.88 35.10
C SER A 10 17.36 9.59 33.69
N GLY A 11 18.47 8.86 33.63
CA GLY A 11 19.33 8.74 32.45
C GLY A 11 19.04 7.54 31.54
N TRP A 12 18.11 6.65 31.92
CA TRP A 12 17.63 5.59 31.04
C TRP A 12 16.40 6.09 30.29
N SER A 13 16.60 6.67 29.11
CA SER A 13 15.60 6.57 28.05
C SER A 13 15.87 5.26 27.34
N ASP A 14 15.00 4.27 27.53
CA ASP A 14 15.04 3.01 26.79
C ASP A 14 14.84 3.33 25.30
N PRO A 15 15.88 3.28 24.44
CA PRO A 15 15.73 3.65 23.04
C PRO A 15 14.89 2.62 22.26
N ASP A 16 14.65 1.44 22.83
CA ASP A 16 13.99 0.33 22.16
C ASP A 16 12.46 0.44 22.16
N THR A 17 11.84 1.29 23.00
CA THR A 17 10.37 1.42 23.03
C THR A 17 9.82 2.42 21.98
N LEU A 18 10.67 3.26 21.39
CA LEU A 18 10.28 4.19 20.31
C LEU A 18 10.43 3.61 18.90
N GLY A 19 10.97 2.39 18.77
CA GLY A 19 11.40 1.82 17.47
C GLY A 19 10.40 0.87 16.79
N ALA A 20 9.35 0.42 17.47
CA ALA A 20 8.46 -0.63 16.94
C ALA A 20 7.04 -0.13 16.63
N ILE A 21 6.92 1.01 15.92
CA ILE A 21 5.67 1.24 15.17
C ILE A 21 5.73 0.27 13.99
N PRO A 22 4.92 -0.81 13.95
CA PRO A 22 4.91 -1.66 12.77
C PRO A 22 4.58 -0.76 11.57
N PRO A 23 5.31 -0.86 10.45
CA PRO A 23 4.96 -0.10 9.27
C PRO A 23 3.50 -0.40 8.98
N VAL A 24 2.68 0.64 8.82
CA VAL A 24 1.27 0.47 8.46
C VAL A 24 1.24 -0.44 7.24
N VAL A 25 0.83 -1.69 7.46
CA VAL A 25 0.87 -2.69 6.39
C VAL A 25 -0.22 -2.25 5.44
N ALA A 26 0.16 -1.54 4.37
CA ALA A 26 -0.78 -1.01 3.42
C ALA A 26 -1.51 -2.20 2.82
N VAL A 27 -2.78 -2.39 3.21
CA VAL A 27 -3.61 -3.46 2.68
C VAL A 27 -3.78 -3.16 1.20
N THR A 28 -3.11 -3.94 0.36
CA THR A 28 -3.24 -3.84 -1.08
C THR A 28 -4.41 -4.70 -1.55
N TYR A 29 -5.15 -4.19 -2.53
CA TYR A 29 -6.23 -4.89 -3.21
C TYR A 29 -5.80 -5.27 -4.61
N CYS A 30 -6.34 -6.38 -5.12
CA CYS A 30 -6.11 -6.82 -6.48
C CYS A 30 -6.79 -5.87 -7.47
N GLY A 31 -6.03 -5.36 -8.44
CA GLY A 31 -6.53 -4.44 -9.47
C GLY A 31 -7.56 -5.06 -10.41
N HIS A 32 -7.64 -6.39 -10.50
CA HIS A 32 -8.58 -7.10 -11.37
C HIS A 32 -9.89 -7.47 -10.65
N CYS A 33 -9.81 -8.11 -9.48
CA CYS A 33 -10.99 -8.64 -8.78
C CYS A 33 -11.42 -7.81 -7.54
N GLY A 34 -10.62 -6.83 -7.11
CA GLY A 34 -10.91 -5.96 -5.96
C GLY A 34 -10.80 -6.62 -4.58
N THR A 35 -10.44 -7.91 -4.50
CA THR A 35 -10.21 -8.63 -3.24
C THR A 35 -8.84 -8.27 -2.66
N SER A 36 -8.66 -8.40 -1.34
CA SER A 36 -7.35 -8.24 -0.69
C SER A 36 -6.29 -9.09 -1.39
N ALA A 37 -5.15 -8.49 -1.74
CA ALA A 37 -4.06 -9.16 -2.44
C ALA A 37 -3.45 -10.30 -1.62
N SER A 38 -3.60 -10.25 -0.28
CA SER A 38 -3.15 -11.30 0.63
C SER A 38 -4.15 -12.45 0.77
N LYS A 39 -5.37 -12.33 0.20
CA LYS A 39 -6.43 -13.33 0.32
C LYS A 39 -6.59 -14.11 -0.99
N GLY A 40 -6.28 -15.41 -0.94
CA GLY A 40 -6.47 -16.33 -2.06
C GLY A 40 -5.37 -16.28 -3.12
N ASN A 41 -5.57 -17.03 -4.21
CA ASN A 41 -4.63 -17.09 -5.33
C ASN A 41 -5.00 -16.04 -6.40
N HIS A 42 -4.03 -15.22 -6.80
CA HIS A 42 -4.20 -14.14 -7.79
C HIS A 42 -3.41 -14.35 -9.08
N VAL A 43 -2.93 -15.58 -9.36
CA VAL A 43 -2.15 -15.86 -10.58
C VAL A 43 -2.93 -15.48 -11.85
N LEU A 44 -4.20 -15.89 -11.98
CA LEU A 44 -5.03 -15.53 -13.13
C LEU A 44 -5.30 -14.02 -13.19
N CYS A 45 -5.59 -13.39 -12.04
CA CYS A 45 -5.78 -11.94 -11.98
C CYS A 45 -4.55 -11.16 -12.46
N ARG A 46 -3.34 -11.66 -12.20
CA ARG A 46 -2.09 -11.04 -12.67
C ARG A 46 -1.90 -11.22 -14.17
N GLN A 47 -2.26 -12.38 -14.73
CA GLN A 47 -2.24 -12.61 -16.17
C GLN A 47 -3.22 -11.68 -16.89
N GLU A 48 -4.44 -11.53 -16.37
CA GLU A 48 -5.42 -10.58 -16.91
C GLU A 48 -4.92 -9.13 -16.85
N LEU A 49 -4.25 -8.73 -15.75
CA LEU A 49 -3.67 -7.38 -15.63
C LEU A 49 -2.47 -7.13 -16.55
N ALA A 50 -1.86 -8.17 -17.12
CA ALA A 50 -0.84 -8.00 -18.14
C ALA A 50 -1.47 -7.63 -19.49
N ALA A 51 -2.66 -8.19 -19.78
CA ALA A 51 -3.40 -8.01 -21.03
C ALA A 51 -4.48 -6.92 -20.97
N HIS A 52 -4.83 -6.43 -19.78
CA HIS A 52 -5.87 -5.43 -19.57
C HIS A 52 -5.53 -4.44 -18.45
N ALA A 53 -6.06 -3.23 -18.56
CA ALA A 53 -5.93 -2.18 -17.54
C ALA A 53 -6.63 -2.57 -16.22
N PRO A 54 -6.18 -2.03 -15.05
CA PRO A 54 -6.78 -2.32 -13.76
C PRO A 54 -8.20 -1.77 -13.65
N THR A 55 -9.13 -2.58 -13.16
CA THR A 55 -10.53 -2.19 -12.91
C THR A 55 -10.72 -1.58 -11.52
N TYR A 56 -9.91 -1.98 -10.53
CA TYR A 56 -10.04 -1.58 -9.13
C TYR A 56 -8.80 -0.87 -8.61
N CYS A 57 -9.01 0.12 -7.75
CA CYS A 57 -7.93 0.79 -7.04
C CYS A 57 -7.27 -0.16 -6.04
N THR A 58 -5.96 -0.35 -6.16
CA THR A 58 -5.16 -1.22 -5.28
C THR A 58 -5.07 -0.71 -3.84
N THR A 59 -5.48 0.54 -3.57
CA THR A 59 -5.47 1.16 -2.23
C THR A 59 -6.84 1.13 -1.53
N CYS A 60 -7.95 1.18 -2.27
CA CYS A 60 -9.29 1.26 -1.65
C CYS A 60 -10.40 0.48 -2.32
N ARG A 61 -10.07 -0.48 -3.21
CA ARG A 61 -11.01 -1.41 -3.85
C ARG A 61 -12.19 -0.78 -4.61
N ARG A 62 -12.17 0.53 -4.85
CA ARG A 62 -13.19 1.22 -5.66
C ARG A 62 -12.90 1.00 -7.14
N LYS A 63 -13.96 0.94 -7.95
CA LYS A 63 -13.82 0.90 -9.40
C LYS A 63 -13.14 2.17 -9.90
N LEU A 64 -12.22 2.00 -10.84
CA LEU A 64 -11.51 3.07 -11.52
C LEU A 64 -12.30 3.48 -12.76
N THR A 65 -12.18 4.75 -13.15
CA THR A 65 -12.54 5.19 -14.51
C THR A 65 -11.32 4.97 -15.38
N VAL A 66 -11.40 4.09 -16.36
CA VAL A 66 -10.26 3.72 -17.21
C VAL A 66 -10.46 4.25 -18.63
N ALA A 67 -9.45 4.93 -19.14
CA ALA A 67 -9.31 5.27 -20.55
C ALA A 67 -8.16 4.45 -21.14
N THR A 68 -8.38 3.88 -22.32
CA THR A 68 -7.38 3.08 -23.04
C THR A 68 -7.10 3.73 -24.40
N GLU A 69 -5.84 4.05 -24.66
CA GLU A 69 -5.34 4.58 -25.94
C GLU A 69 -4.28 3.62 -26.49
N GLY A 70 -4.73 2.71 -27.37
CA GLY A 70 -3.88 1.64 -27.89
C GLY A 70 -3.40 0.72 -26.77
N THR A 71 -2.08 0.59 -26.63
CA THR A 71 -1.42 -0.19 -25.56
C THR A 71 -1.24 0.61 -24.27
N THR A 72 -1.54 1.91 -24.27
CA THR A 72 -1.45 2.74 -23.08
C THR A 72 -2.82 2.83 -22.39
N TRP A 73 -2.80 2.96 -21.06
CA TRP A 73 -4.02 3.16 -20.30
C TRP A 73 -3.78 4.14 -19.15
N THR A 74 -4.86 4.82 -18.80
CA THR A 74 -4.93 5.77 -17.69
C THR A 74 -6.17 5.45 -16.87
N ALA A 75 -6.00 5.28 -15.56
CA ALA A 75 -7.04 4.87 -14.64
C ALA A 75 -7.13 5.84 -13.46
N THR A 76 -8.31 6.40 -13.24
CA THR A 76 -8.52 7.45 -12.23
C THR A 76 -9.39 6.96 -11.09
N CYS A 77 -8.83 6.98 -9.88
CA CYS A 77 -9.54 6.74 -8.64
C CYS A 77 -10.07 8.04 -8.05
N LYS A 78 -11.37 8.07 -7.73
CA LYS A 78 -12.01 9.24 -7.09
C LYS A 78 -11.31 9.74 -5.80
N LYS A 79 -10.58 8.88 -5.08
CA LYS A 79 -9.97 9.21 -3.78
C LYS A 79 -8.43 9.22 -3.80
N HIS A 80 -7.79 8.55 -4.76
CA HIS A 80 -6.34 8.42 -4.81
C HIS A 80 -5.72 9.06 -6.06
N GLY A 81 -6.54 9.58 -6.97
CA GLY A 81 -6.06 10.21 -8.19
C GLY A 81 -5.79 9.20 -9.30
N GLU A 82 -4.99 9.64 -10.25
CA GLU A 82 -4.71 8.95 -11.51
C GLU A 82 -3.50 8.04 -11.41
N THR A 83 -3.56 6.92 -12.12
CA THR A 83 -2.43 6.02 -12.37
C THR A 83 -2.47 5.62 -13.83
N SER A 84 -1.32 5.56 -14.48
CA SER A 84 -1.20 5.18 -15.89
C SER A 84 -0.20 4.05 -16.05
N GLY A 85 -0.32 3.32 -17.16
CA GLY A 85 0.54 2.22 -17.48
C GLY A 85 0.41 1.81 -18.93
N THR A 86 1.10 0.73 -19.27
CA THR A 86 0.98 0.09 -20.57
C THR A 86 0.56 -1.34 -20.38
N THR A 87 -0.30 -1.82 -21.26
CA THR A 87 -0.64 -3.21 -21.40
C THR A 87 0.42 -3.84 -22.28
N GLY A 88 1.05 -4.92 -21.82
CA GLY A 88 2.06 -5.59 -22.62
C GLY A 88 1.39 -6.40 -23.72
N GLU A 89 1.82 -6.24 -24.97
CA GLU A 89 1.82 -7.37 -25.91
C GLU A 89 2.85 -8.36 -25.36
N ALA A 90 2.37 -9.48 -24.80
CA ALA A 90 3.19 -10.60 -24.39
C ALA A 90 3.55 -11.47 -25.60
#